data_AF-A0A0S8B6C5-F1
#
_entry.id   AF-A0A0S8B6C5-F1
#
_cell.length_a   1.000
_cell.length_b   1.000
_cell.length_c   1.000
_cell.angle_alpha   90.00
_cell.angle_beta   90.00
_cell.angle_gamma   90.00
#
_symmetry.space_group_name_H-M   'P 1'
#
loop_
_entity.id
_entity.type
_entity.pdbx_description
1 polymer ?
#
loop_
_entity_poly.entity_id
_entity_poly.type
_entity_poly.pdbx_seq_one_letter_code
_entity_poly.pdbx_strand_id
1 'polypeptide(L)'
;MVPPSVYNDQIPPALDGLIVQLLSKRPEDRPSSARDVYNVLDSIVLVTPDHQPPASIPQLNRLVRGRMIGREEEFSQAVSLWQKTAAGQGQFLLISGEPGIGKTRMVRELSTYTEISGGKTLTGLCYAEERTPYSPIAQMVETSLEDRYKLNLPQPVMADLLTLAPELRLNYPDVPPNDRLDPEAEQQRLFESIITWFGALTKHGNLLLVIDDVHWADSGSLTLLRHLARRISRRRALVVATYREVELDEALPL
;
A
#
# COMPACT_ATOMS: atom_id res chain seq x y z
N MET A 1 26.44 15.24 23.70
CA MET A 1 25.52 15.27 22.53
C MET A 1 24.52 16.36 22.81
N VAL A 2 24.15 17.17 21.82
CA VAL A 2 23.23 18.29 22.04
C VAL A 2 21.80 17.74 22.07
N PRO A 3 21.03 17.96 23.15
CA PRO A 3 19.64 17.50 23.22
C PRO A 3 18.77 18.14 22.13
N PRO A 4 17.85 17.38 21.51
CA PRO A 4 16.87 17.91 20.57
C PRO A 4 16.08 19.13 21.07
N SER A 5 15.84 19.24 22.38
CA SER A 5 15.18 20.38 23.02
C SER A 5 15.87 21.73 22.78
N VAL A 6 17.16 21.73 22.41
CA VAL A 6 17.90 22.94 22.00
C VAL A 6 17.38 23.51 20.67
N TYR A 7 16.80 22.65 19.81
CA TYR A 7 16.27 23.04 18.50
C TYR A 7 14.74 23.17 18.49
N ASN A 8 14.05 22.51 19.42
CA ASN A 8 12.61 22.59 19.58
C ASN A 8 12.24 22.42 21.07
N ASP A 9 11.90 23.53 21.72
CA ASP A 9 11.56 23.58 23.15
C ASP A 9 10.21 22.94 23.49
N GLN A 10 9.40 22.59 22.49
CA GLN A 10 8.11 21.91 22.66
C GLN A 10 8.23 20.38 22.76
N ILE A 11 9.43 19.82 22.61
CA ILE A 11 9.64 18.37 22.72
C ILE A 11 9.38 17.92 24.17
N PRO A 12 8.52 16.90 24.40
CA PRO A 12 8.35 16.34 25.73
C PRO A 12 9.69 15.86 26.32
N PRO A 13 10.01 16.16 27.60
CA PRO A 13 11.29 15.80 28.21
C PRO A 13 11.64 14.30 28.11
N ALA A 14 10.62 13.44 28.17
CA ALA A 14 10.78 12.00 28.00
C ALA A 14 11.21 11.59 26.58
N LEU A 15 10.71 12.29 25.55
CA LEU A 15 11.13 12.07 24.16
C LEU A 15 12.55 12.61 23.92
N ASP A 16 12.87 13.77 24.49
CA ASP A 16 14.20 14.38 24.42
C ASP A 16 15.28 13.45 25.00
N GLY A 17 15.01 12.89 26.18
CA GLY A 17 15.89 11.92 26.84
C GLY A 17 16.05 10.62 26.04
N LEU A 18 14.96 10.07 25.49
CA LEU A 18 15.01 8.85 24.70
C LEU A 18 15.86 9.02 23.42
N ILE A 19 15.75 10.16 22.74
CA ILE A 19 16.54 10.44 21.53
C ILE A 19 18.04 10.53 21.87
N VAL A 20 18.40 11.23 22.95
CA VAL A 20 19.79 11.30 23.42
C VAL A 20 20.32 9.91 23.75
N GLN A 21 19.50 9.08 24.39
CA GLN A 21 19.86 7.70 24.75
C GLN A 21 20.08 6.82 23.52
N LEU A 22 19.22 6.92 22.50
CA LEU A 22 19.35 6.17 21.24
C LEU A 22 20.62 6.55 20.46
N LEU A 23 21.01 7.81 20.52
CA LEU A 23 22.19 8.33 19.83
C LEU A 23 23.49 8.11 20.60
N SER A 24 23.44 7.54 21.81
CA SER A 24 24.61 7.33 22.67
C SER A 24 25.74 6.60 21.94
N LYS A 25 26.98 7.07 22.10
CA LYS A 25 28.14 6.46 21.43
C LYS A 25 28.49 5.09 22.02
N ARG A 26 28.19 4.89 23.29
CA ARG A 26 28.40 3.66 24.04
C ARG A 26 27.16 2.76 23.92
N PRO A 27 27.30 1.48 23.51
CA PRO A 27 26.18 0.55 23.43
C PRO A 27 25.43 0.37 24.75
N GLU A 28 26.15 0.35 25.87
CA GLU A 28 25.61 0.18 27.22
C GLU A 28 24.67 1.31 27.67
N ASP A 29 24.80 2.49 27.06
CA ASP A 29 23.97 3.66 27.35
C ASP A 29 22.74 3.73 26.44
N ARG A 30 22.55 2.78 25.51
CA ARG A 30 21.38 2.71 24.62
C ARG A 30 20.28 1.83 25.23
N PRO A 31 19.03 1.98 24.80
CA PRO A 31 17.97 1.04 25.17
C PRO A 31 18.36 -0.39 24.78
N SER A 32 18.13 -1.33 25.70
CA SER A 32 18.48 -2.74 25.54
C SER A 32 17.72 -3.43 24.41
N SER A 33 16.54 -2.91 24.05
CA SER A 33 15.72 -3.48 22.98
C SER A 33 14.80 -2.44 22.33
N ALA A 34 14.30 -2.76 21.13
CA ALA A 34 13.25 -1.98 20.48
C ALA A 34 11.94 -1.95 21.29
N ARG A 35 11.70 -2.96 22.13
CA ARG A 35 10.53 -3.03 23.00
C ARG A 35 10.61 -2.00 24.14
N ASP A 36 11.80 -1.76 24.66
CA ASP A 36 12.01 -0.74 25.69
C ASP A 36 11.76 0.66 25.12
N VAL A 37 12.20 0.90 23.88
CA VAL A 37 11.91 2.15 23.14
C VAL A 37 10.41 2.32 22.95
N TYR A 38 9.71 1.26 22.53
CA TYR A 38 8.27 1.28 22.32
C TYR A 38 7.51 1.62 23.60
N ASN A 39 7.86 0.98 24.73
CA ASN A 39 7.21 1.24 26.02
C ASN A 39 7.38 2.70 26.47
N VAL A 40 8.56 3.28 26.24
CA VAL A 40 8.80 4.69 26.55
C VAL A 40 7.97 5.59 25.64
N LEU A 41 7.90 5.31 24.33
CA LEU A 41 7.07 6.07 23.39
C LEU A 41 5.58 6.00 23.70
N ASP A 42 5.07 4.83 24.08
CA ASP A 42 3.66 4.61 24.45
C ASP A 42 3.28 5.39 25.73
N SER A 43 4.25 5.57 26.64
CA SER A 43 4.05 6.36 27.87
C SER A 43 4.09 7.88 27.65
N ILE A 44 4.53 8.34 26.48
CA ILE A 44 4.64 9.78 26.17
C ILE A 44 3.30 10.25 25.61
N VAL A 45 2.55 11.00 26.43
CA VAL A 45 1.38 11.75 25.96
C VAL A 45 1.87 12.84 25.01
N LEU A 46 1.86 12.55 23.72
CA LEU A 46 2.01 13.56 22.70
C LEU A 46 0.79 14.47 22.80
N VAL A 47 1.00 15.69 23.30
CA VAL A 47 0.07 16.78 22.98
C VAL A 47 0.08 16.84 21.46
N THR A 48 -1.02 16.46 20.84
CA THR A 48 -1.24 16.69 19.41
C THR A 48 -1.73 18.12 19.28
N PRO A 49 -0.86 19.11 18.99
CA PRO A 49 -1.39 20.30 18.36
C PRO A 49 -2.02 19.87 17.04
N ASP A 50 -2.93 20.70 16.52
CA ASP A 50 -3.64 20.54 15.23
C ASP A 50 -2.68 20.64 14.01
N HIS A 51 -1.47 20.11 14.14
CA HIS A 51 -0.41 20.12 13.17
C HIS A 51 -0.68 19.03 12.13
N GLN A 52 -1.03 19.47 10.93
CA GLN A 52 -0.75 18.71 9.72
C GLN A 52 0.67 18.12 9.83
N PRO A 53 0.87 16.83 9.53
CA PRO A 53 2.18 16.22 9.63
C PRO A 53 3.17 17.06 8.82
N PRO A 54 4.25 17.58 9.43
CA PRO A 54 5.19 18.40 8.70
C PRO A 54 5.79 17.57 7.56
N ALA A 55 6.08 18.24 6.44
CA ALA A 55 6.75 17.69 5.27
C ALA A 55 8.19 17.19 5.53
N SER A 56 8.54 16.85 6.78
CA SER A 56 9.86 16.44 7.27
C SER A 56 10.03 14.92 7.49
N ILE A 57 8.95 14.14 7.61
CA ILE A 57 8.99 12.66 7.49
C ILE A 57 9.68 12.18 6.18
N PRO A 58 9.46 12.84 5.01
CA PRO A 58 10.12 12.49 3.75
C PRO A 58 11.64 12.64 3.82
N GLN A 59 12.16 13.62 4.55
CA GLN A 59 13.60 13.85 4.63
C GLN A 59 14.29 12.80 5.49
N LEU A 60 13.69 12.39 6.60
CA LEU A 60 14.21 11.33 7.47
C LEU A 60 14.23 9.98 6.75
N ASN A 61 13.16 9.61 6.03
CA ASN A 61 13.16 8.39 5.21
C ASN A 61 14.20 8.44 4.08
N ARG A 62 14.36 9.60 3.43
CA ARG A 62 15.34 9.80 2.35
C ARG A 62 16.80 9.79 2.85
N LEU A 63 17.04 10.26 4.09
CA LEU A 63 18.34 10.22 4.76
C LEU A 63 18.72 8.79 5.22
N VAL A 64 17.75 8.01 5.71
CA VAL A 64 17.98 6.62 6.18
C VAL A 64 18.15 5.64 5.02
N ARG A 65 17.52 5.87 3.86
CA ARG A 65 17.42 4.88 2.76
C ARG A 65 18.14 5.28 1.47
N GLY A 66 18.77 6.45 1.45
CA GLY A 66 19.45 7.03 0.29
C GLY A 66 18.50 7.56 -0.79
N ARG A 67 18.95 8.50 -1.61
CA ARG A 67 18.25 8.97 -2.83
C ARG A 67 18.22 7.85 -3.89
N MET A 68 17.13 7.74 -4.67
CA MET A 68 17.24 7.06 -5.97
C MET A 68 18.18 7.89 -6.84
N ILE A 69 19.15 7.24 -7.49
CA ILE A 69 20.13 7.88 -8.36
C ILE A 69 19.88 7.35 -9.77
N GLY A 70 19.74 8.23 -10.75
CA GLY A 70 19.59 7.86 -12.16
C GLY A 70 18.20 7.33 -12.53
N ARG A 71 17.16 7.69 -11.76
CA ARG A 71 15.74 7.33 -12.01
C ARG A 71 14.78 8.51 -11.82
N GLU A 72 15.31 9.72 -11.90
CA GLU A 72 14.59 10.96 -11.64
C GLU A 72 13.48 11.18 -12.69
N GLU A 73 13.73 10.83 -13.95
CA GLU A 73 12.76 10.99 -15.04
C GLU A 73 11.60 9.99 -14.90
N GLU A 74 11.88 8.71 -14.69
CA GLU A 74 10.86 7.68 -14.52
C GLU A 74 10.01 7.93 -13.28
N PHE A 75 10.65 8.36 -12.18
CA PHE A 75 9.91 8.72 -10.97
C PHE A 75 9.02 9.95 -11.21
N SER A 76 9.52 10.96 -11.92
CA SER A 76 8.72 12.13 -12.31
C SER A 76 7.50 11.75 -13.17
N GLN A 77 7.66 10.79 -14.09
CA GLN A 77 6.55 10.24 -14.87
C GLN A 77 5.51 9.54 -13.99
N ALA A 78 5.94 8.70 -13.06
CA ALA A 78 5.04 8.03 -12.11
C ALA A 78 4.27 9.04 -11.25
N VAL A 79 4.93 10.09 -10.76
CA VAL A 79 4.31 11.21 -10.03
C VAL A 79 3.30 11.96 -10.91
N SER A 80 3.62 12.20 -12.19
CA SER A 80 2.70 12.82 -13.14
C SER A 80 1.41 12.00 -13.33
N LEU A 81 1.52 10.67 -13.43
CA LEU A 81 0.36 9.77 -13.50
C LEU A 81 -0.48 9.81 -12.22
N TRP A 82 0.18 9.87 -11.06
CA TRP A 82 -0.52 10.06 -9.79
C TRP A 82 -1.28 11.40 -9.74
N GLN A 83 -0.69 12.49 -10.22
CA GLN A 83 -1.37 13.79 -10.27
C GLN A 83 -2.60 13.78 -11.18
N LYS A 84 -2.54 13.09 -12.34
CA LYS A 84 -3.73 12.89 -13.20
C LYS A 84 -4.81 12.09 -12.48
N THR A 85 -4.40 11.08 -11.71
CA THR A 85 -5.31 10.28 -10.88
C THR A 85 -6.01 11.14 -9.83
N ALA A 86 -5.27 12.04 -9.18
CA ALA A 86 -5.82 13.00 -8.23
C ALA A 86 -6.84 13.97 -8.88
N ALA A 87 -6.68 14.26 -10.17
CA ALA A 87 -7.64 15.03 -10.96
C ALA A 87 -8.86 14.21 -11.45
N GLY A 88 -8.99 12.93 -11.04
CA GLY A 88 -10.12 12.07 -11.42
C GLY A 88 -9.91 11.21 -12.67
N GLN A 89 -8.70 11.21 -13.23
CA GLN A 89 -8.38 10.41 -14.42
C GLN A 89 -7.59 9.17 -14.00
N GLY A 90 -8.26 8.03 -13.88
CA GLY A 90 -7.60 6.81 -13.44
C GLY A 90 -6.54 6.34 -14.43
N GLN A 91 -5.44 5.84 -13.88
CA GLN A 91 -4.25 5.48 -14.63
C GLN A 91 -3.84 4.03 -14.37
N PHE A 92 -3.10 3.48 -15.32
CA PHE A 92 -2.43 2.20 -15.18
C PHE A 92 -0.95 2.39 -15.52
N LEU A 93 -0.06 1.94 -14.64
CA LEU A 93 1.39 2.01 -14.80
C LEU A 93 1.96 0.60 -14.69
N LEU A 94 2.67 0.18 -15.72
CA LEU A 94 3.49 -1.04 -15.68
C LEU A 94 4.95 -0.64 -15.49
N ILE A 95 5.61 -1.20 -14.49
CA ILE A 95 7.04 -1.03 -14.24
C ILE A 95 7.74 -2.34 -14.59
N SER A 96 8.43 -2.36 -15.73
CA SER A 96 9.21 -3.51 -16.18
C SER A 96 10.72 -3.30 -15.92
N GLY A 97 11.49 -4.37 -16.03
CA GLY A 97 12.95 -4.34 -15.96
C GLY A 97 13.54 -5.56 -15.26
N GLU A 98 14.86 -5.63 -15.24
CA GLU A 98 15.61 -6.76 -14.69
C GLU A 98 15.41 -6.94 -13.17
N PRO A 99 15.60 -8.16 -12.63
CA PRO A 99 15.68 -8.39 -11.20
C PRO A 99 16.73 -7.48 -10.55
N GLY A 100 16.42 -6.90 -9.38
CA GLY A 100 17.37 -6.05 -8.65
C GLY A 100 17.55 -4.62 -9.19
N ILE A 101 16.96 -4.26 -10.34
CA ILE A 101 17.11 -2.92 -10.93
C ILE A 101 16.43 -1.78 -10.13
N GLY A 102 15.67 -2.13 -9.08
CA GLY A 102 15.04 -1.16 -8.18
C GLY A 102 13.54 -0.92 -8.38
N LYS A 103 12.81 -1.80 -9.07
CA LYS A 103 11.34 -1.69 -9.27
C LYS A 103 10.58 -1.55 -7.95
N THR A 104 10.81 -2.45 -6.99
CA THR A 104 10.20 -2.40 -5.66
C THR A 104 10.57 -1.13 -4.90
N ARG A 105 11.78 -0.59 -5.11
CA ARG A 105 12.19 0.70 -4.51
C ARG A 105 11.39 1.85 -5.12
N MET A 106 11.22 1.88 -6.44
CA MET A 106 10.42 2.89 -7.13
C MET A 106 8.96 2.88 -6.68
N VAL A 107 8.36 1.69 -6.57
CA VAL A 107 7.01 1.51 -6.03
C VAL A 107 6.90 2.06 -4.61
N ARG A 108 7.83 1.71 -3.71
CA ARG A 108 7.81 2.19 -2.32
C ARG A 108 7.93 3.71 -2.21
N GLU A 109 8.78 4.34 -3.04
CA GLU A 109 8.90 5.80 -3.10
C GLU A 109 7.59 6.44 -3.59
N LEU A 110 6.92 5.84 -4.57
CA LEU A 110 5.62 6.33 -5.07
C LEU A 110 4.50 6.14 -4.04
N SER A 111 4.48 5.02 -3.31
CA SER A 111 3.56 4.79 -2.19
C SER A 111 3.77 5.82 -1.09
N THR A 112 5.02 6.10 -0.74
CA THR A 112 5.37 7.13 0.24
C THR A 112 4.88 8.51 -0.22
N TYR A 113 5.16 8.88 -1.47
CA TYR A 113 4.69 10.14 -2.05
C TYR A 113 3.16 10.24 -2.06
N THR A 114 2.48 9.15 -2.39
CA THR A 114 1.02 9.04 -2.41
C THR A 114 0.42 9.32 -1.04
N GLU A 115 0.92 8.64 0.00
CA GLU A 115 0.46 8.81 1.38
C GLU A 115 0.70 10.23 1.89
N ILE A 116 1.86 10.82 1.60
CA ILE A 116 2.17 12.22 1.94
C ILE A 116 1.18 13.18 1.26
N SER A 117 0.77 12.88 0.02
CA SER A 117 -0.21 13.69 -0.72
C SER A 117 -1.67 13.47 -0.29
N GLY A 118 -1.90 12.68 0.78
CA GLY A 118 -3.24 12.38 1.30
C GLY A 118 -3.98 11.28 0.54
N GLY A 119 -3.29 10.53 -0.31
CA GLY A 119 -3.82 9.33 -0.94
C GLY A 119 -3.68 8.09 -0.05
N LYS A 120 -4.41 7.04 -0.41
CA LYS A 120 -4.31 5.72 0.24
C LYS A 120 -3.57 4.75 -0.67
N THR A 121 -2.66 3.96 -0.11
CA THR A 121 -1.99 2.87 -0.82
C THR A 121 -2.55 1.53 -0.35
N LEU A 122 -2.84 0.63 -1.28
CA LEU A 122 -3.06 -0.80 -1.01
C LEU A 122 -2.06 -1.60 -1.83
N THR A 123 -1.40 -2.57 -1.20
CA THR A 123 -0.36 -3.39 -1.82
C THR A 123 -0.75 -4.85 -1.76
N GLY A 124 -0.61 -5.55 -2.88
CA GLY A 124 -0.71 -7.00 -3.00
C GLY A 124 0.58 -7.53 -3.61
N LEU A 125 1.13 -8.58 -3.01
CA LEU A 125 2.38 -9.19 -3.46
C LEU A 125 2.08 -10.53 -4.12
N CYS A 126 2.69 -10.78 -5.28
CA CYS A 126 2.65 -12.09 -5.93
C CYS A 126 3.88 -12.90 -5.51
N TYR A 127 3.64 -14.13 -5.03
CA TYR A 127 4.69 -15.07 -4.64
C TYR A 127 4.67 -16.30 -5.56
N ALA A 128 5.85 -16.81 -5.90
CA ALA A 128 6.00 -17.94 -6.82
C ALA A 128 5.39 -19.24 -6.26
N GLU A 129 5.46 -19.41 -4.94
CA GLU A 129 4.98 -20.59 -4.23
C GLU A 129 3.47 -20.54 -3.94
N GLU A 130 2.84 -19.38 -4.09
CA GLU A 130 1.44 -19.17 -3.75
C GLU A 130 0.52 -19.54 -4.92
N ARG A 131 -0.47 -20.39 -4.64
CA ARG A 131 -1.44 -20.88 -5.63
C ARG A 131 -2.87 -20.42 -5.37
N THR A 132 -3.08 -19.64 -4.32
CA THR A 132 -4.39 -19.12 -3.94
C THR A 132 -4.84 -18.09 -4.98
N PRO A 133 -5.97 -18.31 -5.67
CA PRO A 133 -6.47 -17.36 -6.66
C PRO A 133 -6.70 -15.99 -6.03
N TYR A 134 -6.33 -14.94 -6.77
CA TYR A 134 -6.57 -13.56 -6.34
C TYR A 134 -5.84 -13.14 -5.06
N SER A 135 -4.79 -13.87 -4.63
CA SER A 135 -4.03 -13.56 -3.41
C SER A 135 -3.65 -12.07 -3.26
N PRO A 136 -3.08 -11.40 -4.28
CA PRO A 136 -2.73 -9.99 -4.15
C PRO A 136 -3.94 -9.10 -3.79
N ILE A 137 -5.13 -9.46 -4.27
CA ILE A 137 -6.35 -8.72 -3.98
C ILE A 137 -6.91 -9.08 -2.60
N ALA A 138 -6.80 -10.34 -2.17
CA ALA A 138 -7.14 -10.75 -0.80
C ALA A 138 -6.34 -9.94 0.24
N GLN A 139 -5.03 -9.79 0.04
CA GLN A 139 -4.15 -8.97 0.90
C GLN A 139 -4.61 -7.51 0.96
N MET A 140 -5.02 -6.94 -0.18
CA MET A 140 -5.55 -5.57 -0.22
C MET A 140 -6.91 -5.45 0.48
N VAL A 141 -7.76 -6.45 0.36
CA VAL A 141 -9.08 -6.50 1.03
C VAL A 141 -8.90 -6.52 2.55
N GLU A 142 -8.03 -7.39 3.05
CA GLU A 142 -7.64 -7.48 4.48
C GLU A 142 -7.20 -6.12 5.00
N THR A 143 -6.17 -5.54 4.37
CA THR A 143 -5.65 -4.21 4.74
C THR A 143 -6.73 -3.13 4.70
N SER A 144 -7.64 -3.18 3.71
CA SER A 144 -8.65 -2.14 3.53
C SER A 144 -9.79 -2.21 4.55
N LEU A 145 -10.09 -3.38 5.09
CA LEU A 145 -11.21 -3.64 6.00
C LEU A 145 -10.79 -3.63 7.47
N GLU A 146 -9.49 -3.74 7.75
CA GLU A 146 -8.90 -3.49 9.08
C GLU A 146 -8.81 -1.99 9.41
N ASP A 147 -8.85 -1.12 8.40
CA ASP A 147 -8.76 0.32 8.57
C ASP A 147 -9.92 0.92 9.38
N ARG A 148 -9.63 2.02 10.09
CA ARG A 148 -10.62 2.74 10.92
C ARG A 148 -11.86 3.26 10.18
N TYR A 149 -11.82 3.31 8.85
CA TYR A 149 -12.94 3.77 8.04
C TYR A 149 -13.89 2.62 7.72
N LYS A 150 -15.11 2.68 8.24
CA LYS A 150 -16.17 1.76 7.83
C LYS A 150 -16.53 2.01 6.36
N LEU A 151 -16.10 1.10 5.48
CA LEU A 151 -16.55 1.07 4.09
C LEU A 151 -18.02 0.66 4.07
N ASN A 152 -18.88 1.54 3.57
CA ASN A 152 -20.28 1.19 3.33
C ASN A 152 -20.39 0.40 2.03
N LEU A 153 -20.34 -0.93 2.13
CA LEU A 153 -20.44 -1.85 1.01
C LEU A 153 -21.79 -2.56 1.02
N PRO A 154 -22.41 -2.80 -0.15
CA PRO A 154 -23.57 -3.69 -0.25
C PRO A 154 -23.22 -5.09 0.29
N GLN A 155 -24.19 -5.75 0.93
CA GLN A 155 -23.97 -7.10 1.49
C GLN A 155 -23.40 -8.09 0.46
N PRO A 156 -23.88 -8.16 -0.80
CA PRO A 156 -23.33 -9.12 -1.76
C PRO A 156 -21.85 -8.86 -2.07
N VAL A 157 -21.45 -7.59 -2.10
CA VAL A 157 -20.06 -7.19 -2.29
C VAL A 157 -19.22 -7.63 -1.10
N MET A 158 -19.69 -7.35 0.12
CA MET A 158 -19.00 -7.78 1.34
C MET A 158 -18.83 -9.30 1.39
N ALA A 159 -19.86 -10.07 1.03
CA ALA A 159 -19.81 -11.53 1.03
C ALA A 159 -18.78 -12.11 0.03
N ASP A 160 -18.65 -11.51 -1.15
CA ASP A 160 -17.61 -11.88 -2.12
C ASP A 160 -16.21 -11.51 -1.61
N LEU A 161 -16.04 -10.34 -0.98
CA LEU A 161 -14.75 -9.94 -0.39
C LEU A 161 -14.32 -10.87 0.75
N LEU A 162 -15.26 -11.30 1.62
CA LEU A 162 -15.01 -12.29 2.67
C LEU A 162 -14.73 -13.70 2.12
N THR A 163 -15.04 -13.95 0.86
CA THR A 163 -14.64 -15.20 0.17
C THR A 163 -13.19 -15.13 -0.28
N LEU A 164 -12.68 -13.94 -0.64
CA LEU A 164 -11.26 -13.73 -0.93
C LEU A 164 -10.39 -13.75 0.34
N ALA A 165 -10.88 -13.14 1.41
CA ALA A 165 -10.19 -12.98 2.69
C ALA A 165 -10.98 -13.67 3.82
N PRO A 166 -10.95 -15.02 3.91
CA PRO A 166 -11.78 -15.77 4.85
C PRO A 166 -11.47 -15.46 6.32
N GLU A 167 -10.24 -15.05 6.63
CA GLU A 167 -9.79 -14.61 7.96
C GLU A 167 -10.68 -13.49 8.53
N LEU A 168 -11.19 -12.60 7.66
CA LEU A 168 -12.03 -11.47 8.07
C LEU A 168 -13.42 -11.89 8.52
N ARG A 169 -13.88 -13.12 8.25
CA ARG A 169 -15.22 -13.57 8.67
C ARG A 169 -15.44 -13.50 10.18
N LEU A 170 -14.38 -13.63 10.97
CA LEU A 170 -14.44 -13.46 12.42
C LEU A 170 -14.93 -12.06 12.83
N ASN A 171 -14.58 -11.04 12.04
CA ASN A 171 -14.97 -9.65 12.29
C ASN A 171 -16.32 -9.28 11.66
N TYR A 172 -16.85 -10.12 10.76
CA TYR A 172 -18.09 -9.90 10.03
C TYR A 172 -19.01 -11.15 10.04
N PRO A 173 -19.41 -11.66 11.22
CA PRO A 173 -20.17 -12.90 11.35
C PRO A 173 -21.60 -12.80 10.78
N ASP A 174 -22.16 -11.59 10.73
CA ASP A 174 -23.54 -11.34 10.30
C ASP A 174 -23.71 -11.25 8.77
N VAL A 175 -22.62 -11.38 8.01
CA VAL A 175 -22.65 -11.31 6.53
C VAL A 175 -22.81 -12.73 5.97
N PRO A 176 -23.99 -13.10 5.43
CA PRO A 176 -24.18 -14.43 4.86
C PRO A 176 -23.39 -14.56 3.54
N PRO A 177 -22.97 -15.78 3.15
CA PRO A 177 -22.38 -16.02 1.84
C PRO A 177 -23.42 -15.77 0.73
N ASN A 178 -22.94 -15.39 -0.45
CA ASN A 178 -23.79 -15.26 -1.62
C ASN A 178 -24.27 -16.63 -2.13
N ASP A 179 -25.40 -16.62 -2.84
CA ASP A 179 -25.89 -17.79 -3.55
C ASP A 179 -24.85 -18.31 -4.54
N ARG A 180 -24.77 -19.63 -4.64
CA ARG A 180 -23.87 -20.28 -5.60
C ARG A 180 -24.42 -20.13 -7.00
N LEU A 181 -23.54 -19.79 -7.94
CA LEU A 181 -23.85 -19.73 -9.36
C LEU A 181 -22.97 -20.73 -10.11
N ASP A 182 -23.09 -20.79 -11.44
CA ASP A 182 -22.06 -21.43 -12.24
C ASP A 182 -20.71 -20.68 -12.11
N PRO A 183 -19.57 -21.35 -12.31
CA PRO A 183 -18.25 -20.76 -12.05
C PRO A 183 -17.96 -19.46 -12.81
N GLU A 184 -18.49 -19.32 -14.04
CA GLU A 184 -18.27 -18.11 -14.85
C GLU A 184 -19.07 -16.94 -14.29
N ALA A 185 -20.34 -17.16 -13.93
CA ALA A 185 -21.17 -16.16 -13.28
C ALA A 185 -20.65 -15.76 -11.88
N GLU A 186 -20.13 -16.70 -11.09
CA GLU A 186 -19.49 -16.40 -9.81
C GLU A 186 -18.24 -15.51 -10.00
N GLN A 187 -17.40 -15.83 -10.99
CA GLN A 187 -16.22 -15.02 -11.30
C GLN A 187 -16.60 -13.62 -11.77
N GLN A 188 -17.59 -13.50 -12.65
CA GLN A 188 -18.06 -12.20 -13.13
C GLN A 188 -18.64 -11.37 -11.98
N ARG A 189 -19.44 -11.98 -11.09
CA ARG A 189 -19.98 -11.31 -9.89
C ARG A 189 -18.84 -10.81 -9.00
N LEU A 190 -17.86 -11.67 -8.71
CA LEU A 190 -16.68 -11.30 -7.93
C LEU A 190 -15.95 -10.09 -8.52
N PHE A 191 -15.77 -10.04 -9.84
CA PHE A 191 -15.09 -8.92 -10.50
C PHE A 191 -15.88 -7.62 -10.32
N GLU A 192 -17.20 -7.65 -10.50
CA GLU A 192 -18.05 -6.47 -10.28
C GLU A 192 -18.08 -6.04 -8.79
N SER A 193 -18.01 -7.00 -7.87
CA SER A 193 -17.86 -6.75 -6.43
C SER A 193 -16.54 -6.02 -6.12
N ILE A 194 -15.41 -6.47 -6.70
CA ILE A 194 -14.10 -5.82 -6.55
C ILE A 194 -14.11 -4.40 -7.14
N ILE A 195 -14.75 -4.21 -8.30
CA ILE A 195 -14.93 -2.89 -8.91
C ILE A 195 -15.76 -1.96 -8.02
N THR A 196 -16.80 -2.48 -7.37
CA THR A 196 -17.65 -1.73 -6.43
C THR A 196 -16.88 -1.36 -5.17
N TRP A 197 -16.06 -2.28 -4.65
CA TRP A 197 -15.18 -2.03 -3.51
C TRP A 197 -14.13 -0.94 -3.80
N PHE A 198 -13.46 -0.97 -4.95
CA PHE A 198 -12.60 0.14 -5.37
C PHE A 198 -13.35 1.46 -5.54
N GLY A 199 -14.59 1.40 -6.04
CA GLY A 199 -15.49 2.55 -6.11
C GLY A 199 -15.79 3.14 -4.73
N ALA A 200 -16.00 2.30 -3.71
CA ALA A 200 -16.20 2.76 -2.33
C ALA A 200 -14.93 3.39 -1.75
N LEU A 201 -13.77 2.77 -1.95
CA LEU A 201 -12.48 3.29 -1.50
C LEU A 201 -12.18 4.68 -2.08
N THR A 202 -12.40 4.85 -3.38
CA THR A 202 -12.13 6.12 -4.08
C THR A 202 -13.09 7.27 -3.73
N LYS A 203 -14.16 7.01 -2.98
CA LYS A 203 -15.00 8.07 -2.38
C LYS A 203 -14.30 8.77 -1.21
N HIS A 204 -13.37 8.10 -0.55
CA HIS A 204 -12.65 8.63 0.61
C HIS A 204 -11.34 9.32 0.24
N GLY A 205 -10.90 9.22 -1.01
CA GLY A 205 -9.65 9.84 -1.48
C GLY A 205 -9.13 9.19 -2.75
N ASN A 206 -7.92 9.58 -3.14
CA ASN A 206 -7.22 8.97 -4.27
C ASN A 206 -6.58 7.66 -3.83
N LEU A 207 -6.61 6.65 -4.70
CA LEU A 207 -6.16 5.30 -4.38
C LEU A 207 -4.97 4.89 -5.26
N LEU A 208 -3.89 4.44 -4.65
CA LEU A 208 -2.79 3.74 -5.30
C LEU A 208 -2.93 2.24 -5.01
N LEU A 209 -3.06 1.45 -6.07
CA LEU A 209 -3.11 0.00 -6.00
C LEU A 209 -1.79 -0.55 -6.54
N VAL A 210 -1.04 -1.26 -5.72
CA VAL A 210 0.26 -1.82 -6.10
C VAL A 210 0.13 -3.34 -6.16
N ILE A 211 0.45 -3.92 -7.32
CA ILE A 211 0.58 -5.37 -7.50
C ILE A 211 2.03 -5.65 -7.89
N ASP A 212 2.82 -6.15 -6.93
CA ASP A 212 4.25 -6.38 -7.14
C ASP A 212 4.49 -7.79 -7.70
N ASP A 213 5.44 -7.91 -8.62
CA ASP A 213 5.89 -9.14 -9.26
C ASP A 213 4.76 -9.92 -9.98
N VAL A 214 3.97 -9.25 -10.83
CA VAL A 214 2.80 -9.83 -11.54
C VAL A 214 3.09 -11.04 -12.43
N HIS A 215 4.36 -11.31 -12.73
CA HIS A 215 4.79 -12.52 -13.43
C HIS A 215 4.58 -13.80 -12.59
N TRP A 216 4.45 -13.68 -11.27
CA TRP A 216 4.04 -14.77 -10.37
C TRP A 216 2.53 -14.83 -10.10
N ALA A 217 1.73 -13.93 -10.68
CA ALA A 217 0.29 -13.92 -10.46
C ALA A 217 -0.39 -15.13 -11.10
N ASP A 218 -1.42 -15.65 -10.44
CA ASP A 218 -2.28 -16.68 -11.02
C ASP A 218 -3.10 -16.13 -12.20
N SER A 219 -3.63 -17.04 -13.04
CA SER A 219 -4.40 -16.66 -14.24
C SER A 219 -5.68 -15.88 -13.91
N GLY A 220 -6.31 -16.16 -12.76
CA GLY A 220 -7.46 -15.42 -12.25
C GLY A 220 -7.08 -13.98 -11.92
N SER A 221 -6.00 -13.78 -11.15
CA SER A 221 -5.44 -12.46 -10.83
C SER A 221 -5.11 -11.64 -12.09
N LEU A 222 -4.47 -12.26 -13.09
CA LEU A 222 -4.15 -11.58 -14.36
C LEU A 222 -5.42 -11.20 -15.14
N THR A 223 -6.43 -12.07 -15.14
CA THR A 223 -7.72 -11.81 -15.80
C THR A 223 -8.45 -10.64 -15.12
N LEU A 224 -8.46 -10.62 -13.78
CA LEU A 224 -8.99 -9.51 -12.99
C LEU A 224 -8.22 -8.21 -13.25
N LEU A 225 -6.89 -8.25 -13.31
CA LEU A 225 -6.08 -7.07 -13.60
C LEU A 225 -6.43 -6.46 -14.97
N ARG A 226 -6.64 -7.31 -15.97
CA ARG A 226 -7.10 -6.91 -17.31
C ARG A 226 -8.51 -6.31 -17.27
N HIS A 227 -9.40 -6.88 -16.45
CA HIS A 227 -10.73 -6.34 -16.21
C HIS A 227 -10.66 -4.94 -15.57
N LEU A 228 -9.80 -4.77 -14.55
CA LEU A 228 -9.58 -3.51 -13.85
C LEU A 228 -9.03 -2.42 -14.77
N ALA A 229 -8.01 -2.74 -15.58
CA ALA A 229 -7.40 -1.79 -16.51
C ALA A 229 -8.44 -1.17 -17.47
N ARG A 230 -9.45 -1.93 -17.90
CA ARG A 230 -10.54 -1.44 -18.78
C ARG A 230 -11.55 -0.54 -18.07
N ARG A 231 -11.63 -0.60 -16.74
CA ARG A 231 -12.63 0.12 -15.93
C ARG A 231 -12.03 1.30 -15.16
N ILE A 232 -10.71 1.38 -15.03
CA ILE A 232 -10.09 2.36 -14.11
C ILE A 232 -10.14 3.80 -14.60
N SER A 233 -10.24 4.06 -15.92
CA SER A 233 -10.05 5.39 -16.51
C SER A 233 -10.95 6.51 -15.95
N ARG A 234 -12.11 6.17 -15.36
CA ARG A 234 -13.06 7.12 -14.75
C ARG A 234 -13.03 7.15 -13.23
N ARG A 235 -12.01 6.56 -12.60
CA ARG A 235 -11.86 6.45 -11.14
C ARG A 235 -10.65 7.24 -10.67
N ARG A 236 -10.67 7.69 -9.40
CA ARG A 236 -9.51 8.29 -8.72
C ARG A 236 -8.53 7.22 -8.25
N ALA A 237 -8.13 6.33 -9.15
CA ALA A 237 -7.22 5.24 -8.84
C ALA A 237 -6.06 5.11 -9.85
N LEU A 238 -4.86 4.88 -9.34
CA LEU A 238 -3.66 4.51 -10.09
C LEU A 238 -3.35 3.05 -9.74
N VAL A 239 -3.39 2.16 -10.74
CA VAL A 239 -2.88 0.80 -10.58
C VAL A 239 -1.45 0.74 -11.07
N VAL A 240 -0.55 0.25 -10.23
CA VAL A 240 0.84 -0.02 -10.52
C VAL A 240 1.06 -1.51 -10.48
N ALA A 241 1.52 -2.07 -11.59
CA ALA A 241 1.96 -3.46 -11.70
C ALA A 241 3.47 -3.47 -11.91
N THR A 242 4.21 -4.36 -11.24
CA THR A 242 5.62 -4.59 -11.58
C THR A 242 5.79 -5.94 -12.26
N TYR A 243 6.67 -5.97 -13.26
CA TYR A 243 6.95 -7.15 -14.06
C TYR A 243 8.47 -7.34 -14.18
N ARG A 244 8.92 -8.60 -14.19
CA ARG A 244 10.32 -8.92 -14.46
C ARG A 244 10.46 -9.17 -15.95
N GLU A 245 11.33 -8.40 -16.59
CA GLU A 245 11.83 -8.77 -17.90
C GLU A 245 12.75 -9.97 -17.69
N VAL A 246 12.21 -11.16 -17.92
CA VAL A 246 13.02 -12.32 -18.23
C VAL A 246 13.22 -12.26 -19.75
N GLU A 247 14.42 -12.58 -20.24
CA GLU A 247 14.63 -12.78 -21.68
C GLU A 247 13.46 -13.59 -22.21
N LEU A 248 12.70 -12.99 -23.12
CA LEU A 248 11.55 -13.62 -23.76
C LEU A 248 12.09 -14.87 -24.46
N ASP A 249 12.03 -16.02 -23.79
CA ASP A 249 11.97 -17.28 -24.52
C ASP A 249 10.72 -17.16 -25.39
N GLU A 250 10.92 -17.15 -26.71
CA GLU A 250 9.99 -16.80 -27.80
C GLU A 250 8.69 -17.65 -27.85
N ALA A 251 8.26 -18.29 -26.76
CA ALA A 251 7.23 -19.32 -26.78
C ALA A 251 5.81 -18.86 -26.40
N LEU A 252 5.59 -17.65 -25.89
CA LEU A 252 4.25 -17.23 -25.43
C LEU A 252 3.89 -15.79 -25.84
N PRO A 253 3.14 -15.60 -26.94
CA PRO A 253 2.55 -14.31 -27.26
C PRO A 253 1.36 -14.01 -26.32
N LEU A 254 1.30 -12.74 -25.88
CA LEU A 254 0.24 -12.13 -25.05
C LEU A 254 -1.16 -12.17 -25.70
#